data_AF-A0AAN9PB98-F1
#
_entry.id   AF-A0AAN9PB98-F1
#
_cell.length_a   1.000
_cell.length_b   1.000
_cell.length_c   1.000
_cell.angle_alpha   90.00
_cell.angle_beta   90.00
_cell.angle_gamma   90.00
#
_symmetry.space_group_name_H-M   'P 1'
#
loop_
_entity.id
_entity.type
_entity.pdbx_description
1 polymer ?
#
loop_
_entity_poly.entity_id
_entity_poly.type
_entity_poly.pdbx_seq_one_letter_code
_entity_poly.pdbx_strand_id
1 'polypeptide(L)'
;MGKKKKNSVAKILEFLHETLGPDLVFLSEEEVLRRDGLKPFEVSSESESESESEFSESKSESENESSDDDDDDDDDDSSDDSTKSYYSSSGDEVEFSRNPKEKDIRSEEEKMEASVIDGLNPLQRKIFHWAFHHSNNFYDMEVSQIVDYVAKHYSSYTSQPPLDKESLSRTIIAMAHHFVGSNNLNLFKSFGNFGSRLWGGKDHSARLDAIDTNLTCITRCLFRADDNNILPYRKDDVNHVEPPDWYMPVIPLALVNGGNGHFPPYNPRDIIANVRRKLHGKPFKSMVPWFRHFKGTILPKFPRYVGFKGKPVVPLYRRVNGAIVQSARGKNVSRYVAYGVIIEPIDEQQPFRITELPPRVWTEEYLWYLQSLTNRNPEAKEVLIESFKKKYYYDWNIIGIRVRLKKDKMPISMLELMKKLKLTRTLKTDHMVLYNAKGGAQTYKNTKQIMREFFKFRMLYYKKRKDHMMETLSRQLVLLEELLLGLSNKKPQLIIDALVKLLKQEGIEPVPRESKSAEPQFAAVSSEEQESDHAIDVLKLEAIKQAKSEEFKSLSKESPKSLWMKDLVELEKKLDELDGMGQKKRKCVSANVARAFKQKNNNSLMVIGNPRARCSCHQNQTQKVRRCCS
;
A
#
# COMPACT_ATOMS: atom_id res chain seq x y z
N MET A 1 10.65 12.79 -9.32
CA MET A 1 11.51 12.37 -10.45
C MET A 1 10.73 12.01 -11.72
N GLY A 2 9.45 11.60 -11.66
CA GLY A 2 8.62 11.35 -12.85
C GLY A 2 8.38 12.55 -13.79
N LYS A 3 8.40 13.79 -13.28
CA LYS A 3 8.34 15.02 -14.12
C LYS A 3 9.57 15.25 -15.00
N LYS A 4 10.73 14.62 -14.70
CA LYS A 4 11.94 14.76 -15.52
C LYS A 4 11.97 13.77 -16.70
N LYS A 5 11.34 12.60 -16.60
CA LYS A 5 11.25 11.62 -17.71
C LYS A 5 10.18 12.00 -18.75
N LYS A 6 8.99 12.44 -18.32
CA LYS A 6 7.92 12.91 -19.25
C LYS A 6 8.30 14.18 -20.02
N ASN A 7 9.16 15.04 -19.47
CA ASN A 7 9.64 16.25 -20.14
C ASN A 7 10.63 15.98 -21.29
N SER A 8 11.29 14.83 -21.35
CA SER A 8 12.27 14.55 -22.42
C SER A 8 11.57 14.07 -23.68
N VAL A 9 10.59 13.17 -23.54
CA VAL A 9 9.83 12.61 -24.67
C VAL A 9 8.82 13.63 -25.21
N ALA A 10 8.15 14.39 -24.34
CA ALA A 10 7.27 15.50 -24.76
C ALA A 10 8.07 16.57 -25.52
N LYS A 11 9.29 16.90 -25.07
CA LYS A 11 10.18 17.81 -25.81
C LYS A 11 10.67 17.25 -27.12
N ILE A 12 10.89 15.93 -27.23
CA ILE A 12 11.24 15.28 -28.51
C ILE A 12 10.03 15.30 -29.46
N LEU A 13 8.81 15.04 -28.97
CA LEU A 13 7.59 15.08 -29.79
C LEU A 13 7.21 16.51 -30.22
N GLU A 14 7.32 17.48 -29.33
CA GLU A 14 7.12 18.91 -29.60
C GLU A 14 8.17 19.43 -30.60
N PHE A 15 9.43 19.01 -30.41
CA PHE A 15 10.52 19.25 -31.34
C PHE A 15 10.26 18.65 -32.74
N LEU A 16 9.80 17.40 -32.82
CA LEU A 16 9.49 16.70 -34.08
C LEU A 16 8.30 17.31 -34.82
N HIS A 17 7.32 17.83 -34.10
CA HIS A 17 6.16 18.53 -34.68
C HIS A 17 6.56 19.89 -35.28
N GLU A 18 7.60 20.53 -34.74
CA GLU A 18 8.17 21.76 -35.31
C GLU A 18 9.11 21.48 -36.50
N THR A 19 9.88 20.38 -36.51
CA THR A 19 10.87 20.10 -37.57
C THR A 19 10.33 19.45 -38.84
N LEU A 20 9.24 18.67 -38.77
CA LEU A 20 8.77 17.85 -39.90
C LEU A 20 7.54 18.42 -40.63
N GLY A 21 7.05 19.60 -40.22
CA GLY A 21 5.84 20.23 -40.78
C GLY A 21 4.53 19.50 -40.41
N PRO A 22 3.36 20.07 -40.77
CA PRO A 22 2.03 19.61 -40.33
C PRO A 22 1.60 18.21 -40.84
N ASP A 23 2.49 17.50 -41.54
CA ASP A 23 2.22 16.18 -42.14
C ASP A 23 2.53 14.98 -41.22
N LEU A 24 2.80 15.20 -39.93
CA LEU A 24 2.65 14.17 -38.91
C LEU A 24 1.77 14.69 -37.77
N VAL A 25 0.58 14.11 -37.63
CA VAL A 25 -0.34 14.40 -36.52
C VAL A 25 -0.13 13.30 -35.48
N PHE A 26 0.29 13.69 -34.29
CA PHE A 26 0.41 12.82 -33.12
C PHE A 26 -0.83 13.03 -32.25
N LEU A 27 -1.67 12.01 -32.10
CA LEU A 27 -2.79 12.09 -31.16
C LEU A 27 -2.27 11.87 -29.74
N SER A 28 -2.78 12.68 -28.82
CA SER A 28 -2.60 12.43 -27.39
C SER A 28 -3.29 11.14 -26.98
N GLU A 29 -2.83 10.51 -25.89
CA GLU A 29 -3.41 9.29 -25.31
C GLU A 29 -4.95 9.43 -25.06
N GLU A 30 -5.42 10.66 -24.82
CA GLU A 30 -6.85 10.98 -24.65
C GLU A 30 -7.66 10.96 -25.96
N GLU A 31 -7.05 11.21 -27.12
CA GLU A 31 -7.75 11.29 -28.41
C GLU A 31 -7.91 9.92 -29.07
N VAL A 32 -7.03 8.97 -28.76
CA VAL A 32 -7.19 7.55 -29.15
C VAL A 32 -8.41 6.95 -28.46
N LEU A 33 -8.62 7.27 -27.17
CA LEU A 33 -9.75 6.79 -26.38
C LEU A 33 -11.11 7.39 -26.79
N ARG A 34 -11.14 8.57 -27.43
CA ARG A 34 -12.39 9.20 -27.90
C ARG A 34 -12.91 8.61 -29.21
N ARG A 35 -12.08 7.89 -29.96
CA ARG A 35 -12.43 7.38 -31.29
C ARG A 35 -13.23 6.08 -31.26
N ASP A 36 -13.17 5.32 -30.16
CA ASP A 36 -13.97 4.11 -29.91
C ASP A 36 -15.40 4.42 -29.44
N GLY A 37 -16.03 5.37 -30.11
CA GLY A 37 -17.43 5.72 -29.92
C GLY A 37 -18.35 4.53 -30.23
N LEU A 38 -18.84 3.90 -29.16
CA LEU A 38 -20.18 3.35 -28.95
C LEU A 38 -21.06 3.24 -30.22
N LYS A 39 -21.37 1.99 -30.62
CA LYS A 39 -22.69 1.68 -31.20
C LYS A 39 -23.60 1.18 -30.07
N PRO A 40 -24.81 1.72 -29.90
CA PRO A 40 -25.80 1.15 -28.99
C PRO A 40 -26.30 -0.18 -29.55
N PHE A 41 -26.31 -1.22 -28.73
CA PHE A 41 -26.95 -2.49 -29.05
C PHE A 41 -28.36 -2.47 -28.44
N GLU A 42 -29.37 -2.67 -29.27
CA GLU A 42 -30.77 -2.75 -28.87
C GLU A 42 -31.04 -4.03 -28.08
N VAL A 43 -31.80 -3.88 -27.00
CA VAL A 43 -32.25 -4.95 -26.11
C VAL A 43 -33.50 -5.58 -26.69
N SER A 44 -33.46 -6.89 -26.98
CA SER A 44 -34.67 -7.70 -27.15
C SER A 44 -34.97 -8.46 -25.87
N SER A 45 -36.18 -8.27 -25.37
CA SER A 45 -36.80 -8.92 -24.23
C SER A 45 -37.15 -10.39 -24.49
N GLU A 46 -37.00 -11.23 -23.46
CA GLU A 46 -37.70 -12.49 -23.12
C GLU A 46 -36.75 -13.30 -22.21
N SER A 47 -37.12 -14.05 -21.19
CA SER A 47 -38.32 -14.20 -20.35
C SER A 47 -37.83 -14.92 -19.06
N GLU A 48 -38.48 -14.64 -17.93
CA GLU A 48 -38.18 -15.25 -16.62
C GLU A 48 -38.66 -16.71 -16.57
N SER A 49 -37.85 -17.62 -16.04
CA SER A 49 -38.37 -18.76 -15.27
C SER A 49 -37.37 -19.29 -14.24
N GLU A 50 -37.96 -19.62 -13.10
CA GLU A 50 -37.43 -20.01 -11.81
C GLU A 50 -36.62 -21.31 -11.82
N SER A 51 -35.68 -21.44 -10.89
CA SER A 51 -35.61 -22.62 -10.01
C SER A 51 -34.69 -22.38 -8.81
N GLU A 52 -35.30 -22.41 -7.64
CA GLU A 52 -34.67 -22.54 -6.32
C GLU A 52 -34.35 -24.02 -6.03
N SER A 53 -33.22 -24.31 -5.38
CA SER A 53 -33.00 -25.37 -4.37
C SER A 53 -31.51 -25.38 -4.00
N GLU A 54 -31.16 -24.91 -2.79
CA GLU A 54 -30.88 -25.72 -1.59
C GLU A 54 -29.70 -26.69 -1.73
N PHE A 55 -28.58 -26.47 -0.97
CA PHE A 55 -28.29 -27.22 0.27
C PHE A 55 -26.96 -26.82 0.96
N SER A 56 -27.08 -26.66 2.29
CA SER A 56 -26.17 -26.69 3.45
C SER A 56 -24.63 -26.73 3.36
N GLU A 57 -24.02 -25.93 4.25
CA GLU A 57 -22.72 -26.20 4.89
C GLU A 57 -22.79 -27.43 5.83
N SER A 58 -21.82 -28.34 5.77
CA SER A 58 -21.11 -28.81 6.98
C SER A 58 -19.90 -29.70 6.70
N LYS A 59 -18.80 -29.33 7.40
CA LYS A 59 -17.68 -30.15 7.90
C LYS A 59 -16.66 -30.75 6.91
N SER A 60 -15.43 -30.25 6.99
CA SER A 60 -14.21 -31.03 6.79
C SER A 60 -13.28 -30.87 8.02
N GLU A 61 -13.30 -31.89 8.88
CA GLU A 61 -12.20 -32.26 9.76
C GLU A 61 -11.57 -33.52 9.16
N SER A 62 -10.29 -33.46 8.78
CA SER A 62 -9.26 -34.51 8.92
C SER A 62 -8.04 -34.11 8.07
N GLU A 63 -6.94 -33.77 8.73
CA GLU A 63 -5.73 -34.60 8.84
C GLU A 63 -4.85 -34.56 7.58
N ASN A 64 -3.74 -33.82 7.69
CA ASN A 64 -2.49 -34.18 7.03
C ASN A 64 -1.37 -33.96 8.05
N GLU A 65 -1.07 -35.03 8.79
CA GLU A 65 0.22 -35.22 9.43
C GLU A 65 1.23 -35.62 8.36
N SER A 66 2.26 -34.81 8.17
CA SER A 66 3.55 -35.32 7.73
C SER A 66 4.64 -34.56 8.45
N SER A 67 5.39 -35.32 9.24
CA SER A 67 6.66 -35.02 9.87
C SER A 67 7.64 -34.38 8.89
N ASP A 68 8.31 -33.31 9.32
CA ASP A 68 9.65 -32.99 8.85
C ASP A 68 10.42 -32.32 9.99
N ASP A 69 11.60 -32.89 10.22
CA ASP A 69 12.43 -32.83 11.41
C ASP A 69 13.00 -31.44 11.75
N ASP A 70 13.35 -31.34 13.02
CA ASP A 70 14.01 -30.20 13.65
C ASP A 70 15.47 -30.06 13.17
N ASP A 71 15.77 -29.03 12.40
CA ASP A 71 17.13 -28.49 12.28
C ASP A 71 17.16 -27.05 12.84
N ASP A 72 17.42 -26.98 14.15
CA ASP A 72 18.11 -25.86 14.75
C ASP A 72 19.58 -25.99 14.37
N ASP A 73 20.10 -25.11 13.51
CA ASP A 73 21.54 -24.98 13.32
C ASP A 73 22.02 -23.54 13.46
N ASP A 74 23.14 -23.49 14.15
CA ASP A 74 23.75 -22.37 14.83
C ASP A 74 24.39 -21.34 13.89
N ASP A 75 24.41 -20.11 14.40
CA ASP A 75 25.26 -19.04 13.89
C ASP A 75 26.73 -19.37 14.23
N ASP A 76 27.48 -19.99 13.32
CA ASP A 76 28.95 -20.01 13.39
C ASP A 76 29.59 -19.46 12.10
N ASP A 77 29.96 -18.18 12.18
CA ASP A 77 30.92 -17.52 11.30
C ASP A 77 32.34 -17.95 11.74
N SER A 78 32.96 -18.87 11.02
CA SER A 78 34.42 -19.00 11.04
C SER A 78 34.98 -18.95 9.61
N SER A 79 35.83 -17.95 9.42
CA SER A 79 36.71 -17.75 8.28
C SER A 79 37.51 -19.00 7.94
N ASP A 80 37.52 -19.39 6.68
CA ASP A 80 38.75 -19.85 6.06
C ASP A 80 38.86 -19.38 4.61
N ASP A 81 39.96 -18.67 4.39
CA ASP A 81 40.46 -18.17 3.13
C ASP A 81 41.07 -19.34 2.35
N SER A 82 40.43 -19.73 1.25
CA SER A 82 41.17 -20.36 0.16
C SER A 82 40.56 -19.96 -1.18
N THR A 83 41.27 -19.07 -1.84
CA THR A 83 41.16 -18.77 -3.27
C THR A 83 41.13 -20.06 -4.10
N LYS A 84 40.00 -20.36 -4.74
CA LYS A 84 39.97 -21.14 -5.98
C LYS A 84 39.05 -20.49 -7.00
N SER A 85 39.71 -19.95 -8.02
CA SER A 85 39.15 -19.48 -9.27
C SER A 85 38.28 -20.53 -9.94
N TYR A 86 37.04 -20.18 -10.28
CA TYR A 86 36.35 -20.75 -11.44
C TYR A 86 35.55 -19.64 -12.12
N TYR A 87 36.24 -18.92 -13.01
CA TYR A 87 35.63 -18.49 -14.26
C TYR A 87 35.97 -19.60 -15.26
N SER A 88 34.98 -20.40 -15.63
CA SER A 88 34.98 -21.09 -16.91
C SER A 88 33.55 -21.11 -17.43
N SER A 89 33.41 -20.46 -18.58
CA SER A 89 32.28 -20.42 -19.48
C SER A 89 31.48 -21.72 -19.53
N SER A 90 30.19 -21.66 -19.20
CA SER A 90 29.07 -22.40 -19.84
C SER A 90 27.80 -21.78 -19.28
N GLY A 91 26.87 -21.39 -20.15
CA GLY A 91 25.59 -20.84 -19.72
C GLY A 91 24.72 -21.95 -19.15
N ASP A 92 24.28 -21.76 -17.90
CA ASP A 92 23.07 -22.39 -17.40
C ASP A 92 22.12 -21.26 -17.03
N GLU A 93 21.20 -20.96 -17.96
CA GLU A 93 19.98 -20.27 -17.61
C GLU A 93 19.25 -21.13 -16.57
N VAL A 94 19.07 -20.60 -15.36
CA VAL A 94 18.14 -21.20 -14.41
C VAL A 94 16.73 -20.91 -14.91
N GLU A 95 16.31 -21.71 -15.87
CA GLU A 95 14.94 -21.76 -16.35
C GLU A 95 14.11 -22.46 -15.27
N PHE A 96 13.30 -21.69 -14.56
CA PHE A 96 12.24 -22.26 -13.72
C PHE A 96 11.17 -22.83 -14.65
N SER A 97 11.41 -24.03 -15.18
CA SER A 97 10.36 -24.77 -15.88
C SER A 97 9.30 -25.16 -14.86
N ARG A 98 8.13 -24.52 -14.96
CA ARG A 98 6.94 -24.97 -14.25
C ARG A 98 6.35 -26.12 -15.04
N ASN A 99 6.20 -27.27 -14.38
CA ASN A 99 5.55 -28.43 -14.94
C ASN A 99 4.09 -28.06 -15.29
N PRO A 100 3.63 -28.17 -16.55
CA PRO A 100 2.31 -27.70 -16.95
C PRO A 100 1.12 -28.50 -16.39
N LYS A 101 1.37 -29.64 -15.74
CA LYS A 101 0.34 -30.65 -15.40
C LYS A 101 -0.18 -30.62 -13.96
N GLU A 102 0.27 -29.71 -13.09
CA GLU A 102 -0.27 -29.53 -11.72
C GLU A 102 -1.31 -28.39 -11.62
N LYS A 103 -2.03 -28.11 -12.71
CA LYS A 103 -2.88 -26.91 -12.82
C LYS A 103 -4.37 -27.09 -12.53
N ASP A 104 -4.85 -28.30 -12.26
CA ASP A 104 -6.26 -28.50 -11.96
C ASP A 104 -6.46 -29.11 -10.57
N ILE A 105 -7.45 -28.56 -9.87
CA ILE A 105 -7.79 -28.73 -8.44
C ILE A 105 -7.00 -27.77 -7.54
N ARG A 106 -7.39 -26.49 -7.57
CA ARG A 106 -7.18 -25.57 -6.44
C ARG A 106 -8.53 -25.26 -5.83
N SER A 107 -8.74 -25.60 -4.57
CA SER A 107 -9.95 -25.24 -3.83
C SER A 107 -10.12 -23.71 -3.77
N GLU A 108 -11.34 -23.20 -3.59
CA GLU A 108 -11.58 -21.75 -3.53
C GLU A 108 -10.86 -21.06 -2.36
N GLU A 109 -10.56 -21.80 -1.29
CA GLU A 109 -9.80 -21.34 -0.13
C GLU A 109 -8.32 -21.05 -0.46
N GLU A 110 -7.74 -21.79 -1.41
CA GLU A 110 -6.37 -21.59 -1.91
C GLU A 110 -6.19 -20.28 -2.70
N LYS A 111 -7.28 -19.61 -3.12
CA LYS A 111 -7.21 -18.34 -3.83
C LYS A 111 -7.10 -17.12 -2.91
N MET A 112 -7.19 -17.27 -1.58
CA MET A 112 -7.31 -16.12 -0.66
C MET A 112 -6.01 -15.69 0.03
N GLU A 113 -5.01 -16.57 0.13
CA GLU A 113 -3.79 -16.26 0.88
C GLU A 113 -2.82 -15.34 0.12
N ALA A 114 -2.09 -14.55 0.89
CA ALA A 114 -1.10 -13.61 0.35
C ALA A 114 0.21 -14.31 -0.02
N SER A 115 0.89 -13.82 -1.06
CA SER A 115 2.26 -14.31 -1.35
C SER A 115 3.28 -13.71 -0.37
N VAL A 116 4.30 -14.50 -0.05
CA VAL A 116 5.50 -14.05 0.66
C VAL A 116 6.26 -12.93 -0.09
N ILE A 117 6.10 -12.86 -1.42
CA ILE A 117 6.81 -11.92 -2.27
C ILE A 117 6.19 -10.53 -2.18
N ASP A 118 4.91 -10.37 -2.54
CA ASP A 118 4.25 -9.07 -2.58
C ASP A 118 3.28 -8.79 -1.44
N GLY A 119 2.95 -9.80 -0.62
CA GLY A 119 1.95 -9.68 0.44
C GLY A 119 0.54 -9.42 -0.09
N LEU A 120 0.28 -9.68 -1.37
CA LEU A 120 -1.04 -9.55 -1.98
C LEU A 120 -1.60 -10.93 -2.30
N ASN A 121 -2.93 -11.06 -2.23
CA ASN A 121 -3.62 -12.21 -2.81
C ASN A 121 -3.94 -11.95 -4.31
N PRO A 122 -4.35 -12.96 -5.08
CA PRO A 122 -4.65 -12.82 -6.50
C PRO A 122 -5.68 -11.72 -6.83
N LEU A 123 -6.75 -11.60 -6.03
CA LEU A 123 -7.77 -10.56 -6.23
C LEU A 123 -7.21 -9.15 -6.01
N GLN A 124 -6.40 -8.98 -4.96
CA GLN A 124 -5.69 -7.73 -4.68
C GLN A 124 -4.72 -7.38 -5.81
N ARG A 125 -4.03 -8.36 -6.42
CA ARG A 125 -3.14 -8.11 -7.58
C ARG A 125 -3.91 -7.63 -8.81
N LYS A 126 -5.10 -8.17 -9.09
CA LYS A 126 -5.97 -7.72 -10.18
C LYS A 126 -6.40 -6.25 -9.98
N ILE A 127 -6.84 -5.90 -8.78
CA ILE A 127 -7.14 -4.50 -8.40
C ILE A 127 -5.89 -3.61 -8.56
N PHE A 128 -4.74 -4.12 -8.09
CA PHE A 128 -3.49 -3.37 -8.10
C PHE A 128 -2.96 -3.13 -9.51
N HIS A 129 -3.11 -4.11 -10.40
CA HIS A 129 -2.76 -3.99 -11.81
C HIS A 129 -3.55 -2.89 -12.49
N TRP A 130 -4.87 -2.91 -12.37
CA TRP A 130 -5.71 -1.83 -12.85
C TRP A 130 -5.22 -0.46 -12.35
N ALA A 131 -4.94 -0.36 -11.04
CA ALA A 131 -4.49 0.88 -10.44
C ALA A 131 -3.14 1.34 -11.01
N PHE A 132 -2.21 0.44 -11.34
CA PHE A 132 -0.91 0.84 -11.90
C PHE A 132 -1.00 1.39 -13.32
N HIS A 133 -1.91 0.85 -14.13
CA HIS A 133 -2.19 1.30 -15.50
C HIS A 133 -3.00 2.61 -15.53
N HIS A 134 -3.94 2.80 -14.60
CA HIS A 134 -4.88 3.93 -14.63
C HIS A 134 -4.53 5.08 -13.67
N SER A 135 -3.68 4.87 -12.66
CA SER A 135 -3.31 5.94 -11.69
C SER A 135 -2.33 7.00 -12.21
N ASN A 136 -2.03 7.01 -13.52
CA ASN A 136 -1.51 8.23 -14.15
C ASN A 136 -2.56 9.35 -14.18
N ASN A 137 -3.84 9.02 -13.95
CA ASN A 137 -4.90 9.98 -13.71
C ASN A 137 -4.65 10.72 -12.40
N PHE A 138 -4.54 12.05 -12.48
CA PHE A 138 -4.38 12.93 -11.32
C PHE A 138 -5.62 12.96 -10.42
N TYR A 139 -6.73 12.41 -10.89
CA TYR A 139 -8.03 12.46 -10.25
C TYR A 139 -8.31 11.20 -9.43
N ASP A 140 -9.01 11.38 -8.32
CA ASP A 140 -9.55 10.28 -7.54
C ASP A 140 -10.76 9.69 -8.29
N MET A 141 -10.95 8.36 -8.21
CA MET A 141 -12.00 7.65 -8.94
C MET A 141 -13.00 7.01 -7.99
N GLU A 142 -14.28 7.03 -8.36
CA GLU A 142 -15.36 6.37 -7.63
C GLU A 142 -15.12 4.86 -7.55
N VAL A 143 -15.34 4.26 -6.38
CA VAL A 143 -15.12 2.82 -6.20
C VAL A 143 -16.05 2.00 -7.11
N SER A 144 -17.27 2.47 -7.38
CA SER A 144 -18.20 1.85 -8.35
C SER A 144 -17.57 1.68 -9.73
N GLN A 145 -16.96 2.74 -10.26
CA GLN A 145 -16.32 2.75 -11.59
C GLN A 145 -15.14 1.78 -11.65
N ILE A 146 -14.36 1.71 -10.58
CA ILE A 146 -13.22 0.79 -10.48
C ILE A 146 -13.71 -0.65 -10.48
N VAL A 147 -14.74 -0.95 -9.69
CA VAL A 147 -15.34 -2.29 -9.60
C VAL A 147 -15.86 -2.73 -10.97
N ASP A 148 -16.62 -1.88 -11.66
CA ASP A 148 -17.16 -2.19 -12.97
C ASP A 148 -16.07 -2.39 -14.01
N TYR A 149 -15.05 -1.53 -14.01
CA TYR A 149 -13.93 -1.66 -14.93
C TYR A 149 -13.16 -2.96 -14.71
N VAL A 150 -12.74 -3.24 -13.48
CA VAL A 150 -11.93 -4.42 -13.15
C VAL A 150 -12.72 -5.69 -13.42
N ALA A 151 -14.00 -5.74 -13.03
CA ALA A 151 -14.86 -6.89 -13.33
C ALA A 151 -14.98 -7.11 -14.84
N LYS A 152 -15.23 -6.05 -15.62
CA LYS A 152 -15.37 -6.15 -17.09
C LYS A 152 -14.05 -6.55 -17.76
N HIS A 153 -12.94 -5.93 -17.37
CA HIS A 153 -11.63 -6.17 -17.96
C HIS A 153 -11.18 -7.63 -17.78
N TYR A 154 -11.40 -8.23 -16.61
CA TYR A 154 -11.00 -9.63 -16.39
C TYR A 154 -12.05 -10.65 -16.83
N SER A 155 -13.33 -10.26 -16.97
CA SER A 155 -14.37 -11.19 -17.45
C SER A 155 -14.36 -11.37 -18.97
N SER A 156 -13.82 -10.40 -19.73
CA SER A 156 -13.84 -10.46 -21.20
C SER A 156 -12.75 -11.34 -21.82
N TYR A 157 -11.73 -11.74 -21.06
CA TYR A 157 -10.54 -12.42 -21.59
C TYR A 157 -10.20 -13.73 -20.89
N THR A 158 -10.71 -13.97 -19.68
CA THR A 158 -10.42 -15.19 -18.93
C THR A 158 -11.58 -16.17 -19.07
N SER A 159 -11.31 -17.47 -19.31
CA SER A 159 -12.30 -18.56 -19.19
C SER A 159 -12.79 -18.81 -17.75
N GLN A 160 -12.51 -17.88 -16.84
CA GLN A 160 -12.88 -17.94 -15.43
C GLN A 160 -14.26 -17.33 -15.21
N PRO A 161 -14.98 -17.75 -14.15
CA PRO A 161 -16.24 -17.11 -13.78
C PRO A 161 -16.03 -15.60 -13.55
N PRO A 162 -17.06 -14.78 -13.86
CA PRO A 162 -17.00 -13.35 -13.64
C PRO A 162 -16.69 -13.05 -12.16
N LEU A 163 -15.85 -12.05 -11.93
CA LEU A 163 -15.48 -11.63 -10.58
C LEU A 163 -16.70 -11.08 -9.85
N ASP A 164 -16.94 -11.58 -8.64
CA ASP A 164 -17.97 -11.04 -7.75
C ASP A 164 -17.65 -9.57 -7.40
N LYS A 165 -18.54 -8.67 -7.83
CA LYS A 165 -18.44 -7.23 -7.59
C LYS A 165 -18.47 -6.90 -6.10
N GLU A 166 -19.20 -7.67 -5.29
CA GLU A 166 -19.29 -7.41 -3.86
C GLU A 166 -17.94 -7.69 -3.18
N SER A 167 -17.35 -8.86 -3.42
CA SER A 167 -16.01 -9.23 -2.94
C SER A 167 -14.94 -8.27 -3.43
N LEU A 168 -15.03 -7.82 -4.69
CA LEU A 168 -14.11 -6.84 -5.26
C LEU A 168 -14.21 -5.49 -4.53
N SER A 169 -15.43 -4.99 -4.32
CA SER A 169 -15.67 -3.72 -3.61
C SER A 169 -15.16 -3.76 -2.17
N ARG A 170 -15.46 -4.84 -1.43
CA ARG A 170 -14.97 -5.06 -0.06
C ARG A 170 -13.46 -5.10 -0.01
N THR A 171 -12.82 -5.73 -1.01
CA THR A 171 -11.36 -5.81 -1.09
C THR A 171 -10.74 -4.43 -1.34
N ILE A 172 -11.28 -3.63 -2.26
CA ILE A 172 -10.81 -2.26 -2.53
C ILE A 172 -10.93 -1.40 -1.25
N ILE A 173 -12.09 -1.46 -0.58
CA ILE A 173 -12.33 -0.72 0.66
C ILE A 173 -11.33 -1.15 1.75
N ALA A 174 -11.12 -2.46 1.91
CA ALA A 174 -10.18 -3.01 2.88
C ALA A 174 -8.72 -2.59 2.62
N MET A 175 -8.29 -2.51 1.36
CA MET A 175 -6.94 -2.04 0.99
C MET A 175 -6.73 -0.53 1.27
N ALA A 176 -7.83 0.23 1.39
CA ALA A 176 -7.81 1.66 1.71
C ALA A 176 -7.95 1.97 3.22
N HIS A 177 -8.35 1.00 4.05
CA HIS A 177 -8.49 1.19 5.50
C HIS A 177 -7.21 1.65 6.17
N HIS A 178 -7.31 2.65 7.05
CA HIS A 178 -6.16 3.28 7.74
C HIS A 178 -6.39 3.55 9.25
N PHE A 179 -7.38 2.89 9.86
CA PHE A 179 -7.67 3.00 11.28
C PHE A 179 -6.87 1.99 12.13
N VAL A 180 -6.81 2.19 13.45
CA VAL A 180 -6.02 1.32 14.34
C VAL A 180 -6.50 -0.13 14.26
N GLY A 181 -5.60 -1.05 13.85
CA GLY A 181 -5.90 -2.47 13.74
C GLY A 181 -6.18 -2.97 12.31
N SER A 182 -6.26 -2.07 11.31
CA SER A 182 -6.30 -2.42 9.88
C SER A 182 -4.87 -2.47 9.29
N ASN A 183 -4.60 -1.72 8.23
CA ASN A 183 -3.32 -1.69 7.52
C ASN A 183 -2.34 -0.71 8.18
N ASN A 184 -1.10 -1.14 8.39
CA ASN A 184 -0.03 -0.22 8.74
C ASN A 184 0.31 0.69 7.55
N LEU A 185 0.21 0.14 6.34
CA LEU A 185 0.42 0.85 5.09
C LEU A 185 -0.73 0.55 4.13
N ASN A 186 -1.71 1.46 4.08
CA ASN A 186 -2.79 1.38 3.09
C ASN A 186 -2.26 1.72 1.69
N LEU A 187 -2.51 0.85 0.72
CA LEU A 187 -2.05 1.03 -0.66
C LEU A 187 -2.91 2.04 -1.43
N PHE A 188 -4.16 2.17 -1.00
CA PHE A 188 -5.17 3.05 -1.55
C PHE A 188 -5.53 4.16 -0.55
N LYS A 189 -5.81 5.35 -1.06
CA LYS A 189 -6.37 6.47 -0.29
C LYS A 189 -7.86 6.21 -0.05
N SER A 190 -8.39 6.77 1.04
CA SER A 190 -9.81 6.69 1.35
C SER A 190 -10.42 8.10 1.31
N PHE A 191 -11.24 8.40 0.31
CA PHE A 191 -12.00 9.65 0.23
C PHE A 191 -13.50 9.38 0.41
N GLY A 192 -14.10 9.95 1.45
CA GLY A 192 -15.43 9.57 1.90
C GLY A 192 -15.39 8.49 2.99
N ASN A 193 -16.52 7.84 3.25
CA ASN A 193 -16.65 6.88 4.34
C ASN A 193 -16.24 5.45 3.91
N PHE A 194 -14.97 5.13 4.10
CA PHE A 194 -14.44 3.76 3.94
C PHE A 194 -14.59 2.91 5.21
N GLY A 195 -15.41 3.33 6.16
CA GLY A 195 -15.58 2.66 7.43
C GLY A 195 -14.53 3.07 8.46
N SER A 196 -14.74 2.61 9.68
CA SER A 196 -14.01 3.10 10.84
C SER A 196 -13.73 2.00 11.86
N ARG A 197 -12.97 2.38 12.89
CA ARG A 197 -12.71 1.53 14.05
C ARG A 197 -13.97 1.20 14.86
N LEU A 198 -15.08 1.90 14.64
CA LEU A 198 -16.33 1.65 15.36
C LEU A 198 -16.83 0.22 15.11
N TRP A 199 -16.82 -0.19 13.84
CA TRP A 199 -17.29 -1.49 13.36
C TRP A 199 -16.22 -2.30 12.62
N GLY A 200 -14.96 -1.88 12.71
CA GLY A 200 -13.87 -2.55 12.02
C GLY A 200 -13.95 -2.45 10.50
N GLY A 201 -14.51 -1.35 9.99
CA GLY A 201 -14.69 -1.11 8.55
C GLY A 201 -16.04 -1.53 7.98
N LYS A 202 -16.86 -2.29 8.73
CA LYS A 202 -18.21 -2.69 8.27
C LYS A 202 -19.20 -1.52 8.14
N ASP A 203 -18.84 -0.37 8.71
CA ASP A 203 -19.57 0.90 8.64
C ASP A 203 -19.14 1.76 7.45
N HIS A 204 -18.55 1.16 6.40
CA HIS A 204 -18.31 1.83 5.13
C HIS A 204 -19.62 2.26 4.47
N SER A 205 -19.53 3.20 3.53
CA SER A 205 -20.68 3.60 2.70
C SER A 205 -21.26 2.40 1.99
N ALA A 206 -22.59 2.21 2.06
CA ALA A 206 -23.30 1.23 1.23
C ALA A 206 -23.32 1.64 -0.25
N ARG A 207 -23.14 2.94 -0.52
CA ARG A 207 -23.08 3.53 -1.85
C ARG A 207 -21.62 3.66 -2.31
N LEU A 208 -21.22 2.85 -3.29
CA LEU A 208 -19.85 2.82 -3.83
C LEU A 208 -19.50 4.03 -4.71
N ASP A 209 -20.52 4.72 -5.22
CA ASP A 209 -20.43 5.99 -5.95
C ASP A 209 -20.25 7.20 -5.00
N ALA A 210 -20.42 7.01 -3.68
CA ALA A 210 -20.21 8.05 -2.68
C ALA A 210 -18.80 8.04 -2.08
N ILE A 211 -17.92 7.16 -2.56
CA ILE A 211 -16.57 6.98 -2.06
C ILE A 211 -15.58 6.92 -3.23
N ASP A 212 -14.47 7.66 -3.08
CA ASP A 212 -13.42 7.72 -4.08
C ASP A 212 -12.10 7.18 -3.54
N THR A 213 -11.28 6.66 -4.45
CA THR A 213 -9.97 6.12 -4.11
C THR A 213 -8.95 6.37 -5.22
N ASN A 214 -7.69 6.35 -4.84
CA ASN A 214 -6.54 6.36 -5.73
C ASN A 214 -5.34 5.77 -4.97
N LEU A 215 -4.25 5.43 -5.66
CA LEU A 215 -3.02 4.96 -5.02
C LEU A 215 -2.47 6.01 -4.04
N THR A 216 -2.01 5.54 -2.88
CA THR A 216 -1.24 6.41 -1.97
C THR A 216 0.12 6.73 -2.59
N CYS A 217 0.67 7.90 -2.24
CA CYS A 217 1.98 8.31 -2.75
C CYS A 217 3.10 7.34 -2.35
N ILE A 218 2.97 6.68 -1.20
CA ILE A 218 3.95 5.70 -0.72
C ILE A 218 3.90 4.40 -1.52
N THR A 219 2.76 4.04 -2.13
CA THR A 219 2.64 2.85 -2.97
C THR A 219 3.63 2.86 -4.13
N ARG A 220 3.85 4.02 -4.78
CA ARG A 220 4.82 4.15 -5.89
C ARG A 220 6.29 4.13 -5.42
N CYS A 221 6.54 4.39 -4.14
CA CYS A 221 7.87 4.21 -3.55
C CYS A 221 8.09 2.77 -3.10
N LEU A 222 7.02 2.09 -2.65
CA LEU A 222 7.05 0.69 -2.28
C LEU A 222 7.17 -0.22 -3.51
N PHE A 223 6.44 0.07 -4.57
CA PHE A 223 6.44 -0.68 -5.84
C PHE A 223 7.00 0.22 -6.94
N ARG A 224 8.27 0.02 -7.27
CA ARG A 224 9.01 0.89 -8.18
C ARG A 224 8.56 0.66 -9.62
N ALA A 225 8.26 1.74 -10.34
CA ALA A 225 7.95 1.66 -11.77
C ALA A 225 9.09 1.05 -12.60
N ASP A 226 10.34 1.25 -12.17
CA ASP A 226 11.52 0.65 -12.81
C ASP A 226 11.53 -0.89 -12.73
N ASP A 227 10.74 -1.50 -11.84
CA ASP A 227 10.61 -2.96 -11.72
C ASP A 227 9.52 -3.53 -12.66
N ASN A 228 8.64 -2.70 -13.24
CA ASN A 228 7.47 -3.17 -13.98
C ASN A 228 7.87 -4.08 -15.17
N ASN A 229 8.88 -3.69 -15.93
CA ASN A 229 9.28 -4.39 -17.15
C ASN A 229 10.01 -5.72 -16.89
N ILE A 230 10.36 -6.02 -15.63
CA ILE A 230 11.02 -7.28 -15.23
C ILE A 230 10.10 -8.21 -14.45
N LEU A 231 8.82 -7.82 -14.27
CA LEU A 231 7.83 -8.67 -13.61
C LEU A 231 7.45 -9.86 -14.50
N PRO A 232 7.11 -11.01 -13.92
CA PRO A 232 6.77 -12.22 -14.67
C PRO A 232 5.34 -12.12 -15.19
N TYR A 233 5.17 -11.45 -16.32
CA TYR A 233 3.94 -11.53 -17.11
C TYR A 233 3.95 -12.79 -17.99
N ARG A 234 2.77 -13.32 -18.29
CA ARG A 234 2.62 -14.48 -19.18
C ARG A 234 2.88 -14.03 -20.62
N LYS A 235 3.82 -14.70 -21.30
CA LYS A 235 4.32 -14.32 -22.64
C LYS A 235 3.31 -14.52 -23.77
N ASP A 236 2.25 -15.30 -23.55
CA ASP A 236 1.29 -15.69 -24.60
C ASP A 236 0.20 -14.62 -24.84
N ASP A 237 0.12 -13.59 -24.01
CA ASP A 237 -0.83 -12.49 -24.16
C ASP A 237 -0.17 -11.32 -24.89
N VAL A 238 -0.48 -11.17 -26.19
CA VAL A 238 0.03 -10.08 -27.06
C VAL A 238 -0.30 -8.69 -26.49
N ASN A 239 -1.33 -8.61 -25.64
CA ASN A 239 -1.63 -7.47 -24.78
C ASN A 239 -1.67 -7.98 -23.34
N HIS A 240 -0.73 -7.62 -22.47
CA HIS A 240 -0.69 -8.07 -21.08
C HIS A 240 -1.99 -7.72 -20.31
N VAL A 241 -3.01 -8.58 -20.38
CA VAL A 241 -4.31 -8.38 -19.74
C VAL A 241 -4.26 -8.83 -18.28
N GLU A 242 -3.59 -9.94 -18.00
CA GLU A 242 -3.48 -10.49 -16.65
C GLU A 242 -2.36 -9.81 -15.84
N PRO A 243 -2.55 -9.63 -14.51
CA PRO A 243 -1.50 -9.10 -13.65
C PRO A 243 -0.29 -10.05 -13.66
N PRO A 244 0.92 -9.55 -13.34
CA PRO A 244 2.06 -10.42 -13.17
C PRO A 244 1.80 -11.41 -12.02
N ASP A 245 2.46 -12.57 -12.05
CA ASP A 245 2.28 -13.59 -11.01
C ASP A 245 2.48 -13.02 -9.59
N TRP A 246 3.38 -12.03 -9.46
CA TRP A 246 3.59 -11.20 -8.29
C TRP A 246 4.16 -9.84 -8.67
N TYR A 247 3.93 -8.85 -7.80
CA TYR A 247 4.69 -7.61 -7.79
C TYR A 247 5.97 -7.75 -6.95
N MET A 248 6.85 -6.76 -7.00
CA MET A 248 8.08 -6.77 -6.21
C MET A 248 8.20 -5.49 -5.38
N PRO A 249 7.72 -5.49 -4.12
CA PRO A 249 7.87 -4.33 -3.25
C PRO A 249 9.33 -4.17 -2.77
N VAL A 250 9.68 -2.98 -2.29
CA VAL A 250 11.01 -2.66 -1.72
C VAL A 250 11.23 -3.35 -0.36
N ILE A 251 10.16 -3.63 0.38
CA ILE A 251 10.15 -4.35 1.67
C ILE A 251 8.99 -5.36 1.70
N PRO A 252 9.04 -6.45 2.50
CA PRO A 252 7.99 -7.47 2.51
C PRO A 252 6.68 -6.92 3.07
N LEU A 253 5.75 -6.59 2.19
CA LEU A 253 4.45 -6.01 2.54
C LEU A 253 3.61 -6.96 3.40
N ALA A 254 3.76 -8.27 3.21
CA ALA A 254 3.10 -9.29 4.03
C ALA A 254 3.38 -9.08 5.54
N LEU A 255 4.61 -8.72 5.91
CA LEU A 255 4.95 -8.39 7.30
C LEU A 255 4.46 -6.99 7.70
N VAL A 256 4.44 -6.04 6.78
CA VAL A 256 3.97 -4.67 7.06
C VAL A 256 2.49 -4.66 7.44
N ASN A 257 1.63 -5.28 6.64
CA ASN A 257 0.17 -5.27 6.86
C ASN A 257 -0.35 -6.51 7.60
N GLY A 258 0.48 -7.54 7.76
CA GLY A 258 0.07 -8.84 8.28
C GLY A 258 -0.65 -9.68 7.22
N GLY A 259 -0.68 -11.00 7.38
CA GLY A 259 -1.39 -11.90 6.47
C GLY A 259 -2.88 -11.88 6.74
N ASN A 260 -3.58 -10.81 6.37
CA ASN A 260 -5.04 -10.66 6.37
C ASN A 260 -5.82 -11.06 7.65
N GLY A 261 -5.16 -11.28 8.78
CA GLY A 261 -5.83 -11.85 9.95
C GLY A 261 -4.99 -12.90 10.67
N HIS A 262 -4.29 -13.73 9.90
CA HIS A 262 -3.56 -14.92 10.33
C HIS A 262 -2.40 -14.59 11.27
N PHE A 263 -1.67 -13.51 11.00
CA PHE A 263 -0.60 -13.01 11.85
C PHE A 263 -0.61 -11.47 11.96
N PRO A 264 -0.03 -10.91 13.03
CA PRO A 264 -0.08 -9.47 13.26
C PRO A 264 0.87 -8.72 12.32
N PRO A 265 0.59 -7.44 12.06
CA PRO A 265 1.47 -6.57 11.31
C PRO A 265 2.71 -6.14 12.13
N TYR A 266 3.74 -5.68 11.43
CA TYR A 266 5.02 -5.23 11.99
C TYR A 266 5.36 -3.82 11.50
N ASN A 267 6.27 -3.17 12.23
CA ASN A 267 6.69 -1.81 11.93
C ASN A 267 7.54 -1.75 10.64
N PRO A 268 7.15 -0.95 9.63
CA PRO A 268 7.95 -0.77 8.42
C PRO A 268 9.40 -0.36 8.69
N ARG A 269 9.65 0.43 9.73
CA ARG A 269 11.01 0.89 10.08
C ARG A 269 11.89 -0.24 10.62
N ASP A 270 11.32 -1.16 11.39
CA ASP A 270 12.06 -2.32 11.90
C ASP A 270 12.40 -3.28 10.75
N ILE A 271 11.47 -3.44 9.80
CA ILE A 271 11.67 -4.21 8.57
C ILE A 271 12.80 -3.58 7.73
N ILE A 272 12.75 -2.27 7.47
CA ILE A 272 13.80 -1.54 6.74
C ILE A 272 15.15 -1.67 7.43
N ALA A 273 15.21 -1.52 8.76
CA ALA A 273 16.43 -1.71 9.53
C ALA A 273 16.99 -3.13 9.37
N ASN A 274 16.13 -4.14 9.36
CA ASN A 274 16.54 -5.54 9.13
C ASN A 274 17.03 -5.80 7.70
N VAL A 275 16.39 -5.23 6.68
CA VAL A 275 16.88 -5.28 5.30
C VAL A 275 18.28 -4.66 5.21
N ARG A 276 18.47 -3.44 5.77
CA ARG A 276 19.78 -2.78 5.81
C ARG A 276 20.86 -3.62 6.51
N ARG A 277 20.49 -4.25 7.65
CA ARG A 277 21.40 -5.17 8.36
C ARG A 277 21.86 -6.29 7.45
N LYS A 278 20.94 -6.96 6.77
CA LYS A 278 21.27 -8.09 5.88
C LYS A 278 22.07 -7.64 4.65
N LEU A 279 21.77 -6.47 4.08
CA LEU A 279 22.60 -5.86 3.04
C LEU A 279 24.03 -5.63 3.53
N HIS A 280 24.23 -5.35 4.82
CA HIS A 280 25.55 -5.17 5.46
C HIS A 280 26.14 -6.49 6.00
N GLY A 281 25.62 -7.65 5.60
CA GLY A 281 26.11 -8.96 6.04
C GLY A 281 25.71 -9.35 7.46
N LYS A 282 24.91 -8.56 8.17
CA LYS A 282 24.51 -8.83 9.55
C LYS A 282 23.22 -9.66 9.61
N PRO A 283 23.02 -10.52 10.63
CA PRO A 283 21.81 -11.31 10.78
C PRO A 283 20.59 -10.44 11.10
N PHE A 284 19.40 -10.94 10.74
CA PHE A 284 18.12 -10.30 11.06
C PHE A 284 17.87 -10.30 12.56
N LYS A 285 17.43 -9.16 13.10
CA LYS A 285 16.93 -9.04 14.48
C LYS A 285 15.49 -9.51 14.57
N SER A 286 15.13 -10.06 15.72
CA SER A 286 13.73 -10.35 16.04
C SER A 286 12.91 -9.05 16.05
N MET A 287 11.69 -9.12 15.52
CA MET A 287 10.76 -8.00 15.45
C MET A 287 9.55 -8.29 16.34
N VAL A 288 8.92 -7.22 16.80
CA VAL A 288 7.73 -7.27 17.67
C VAL A 288 6.51 -6.79 16.88
N PRO A 289 5.32 -7.40 17.08
CA PRO A 289 4.09 -6.94 16.47
C PRO A 289 3.84 -5.45 16.74
N TRP A 290 3.43 -4.72 15.71
CA TRP A 290 3.20 -3.29 15.78
C TRP A 290 2.02 -2.87 14.91
N PHE A 291 1.14 -2.06 15.48
CA PHE A 291 -0.04 -1.52 14.81
C PHE A 291 0.09 -0.01 14.71
N ARG A 292 -0.07 0.51 13.50
CA ARG A 292 -0.02 1.95 13.26
C ARG A 292 -1.12 2.67 14.04
N HIS A 293 -0.74 3.81 14.60
CA HIS A 293 -1.58 4.69 15.42
C HIS A 293 -2.10 4.09 16.74
N PHE A 294 -1.78 2.84 17.07
CA PHE A 294 -2.02 2.28 18.40
C PHE A 294 -1.23 3.09 19.43
N LYS A 295 -1.93 3.63 20.43
CA LYS A 295 -1.33 4.54 21.44
C LYS A 295 -0.56 3.81 22.53
N GLY A 296 -0.55 2.49 22.45
CA GLY A 296 0.14 1.66 23.39
C GLY A 296 1.65 1.72 23.33
N THR A 297 2.30 1.14 24.34
CA THR A 297 3.74 0.89 24.35
C THR A 297 4.05 -0.49 23.79
N ILE A 298 5.28 -0.75 23.36
CA ILE A 298 5.72 -2.09 23.00
C ILE A 298 6.78 -2.52 24.00
N LEU A 299 6.59 -3.68 24.62
CA LEU A 299 7.51 -4.27 25.56
C LEU A 299 8.06 -5.58 24.96
N PRO A 300 9.31 -5.57 24.46
CA PRO A 300 9.91 -6.74 23.81
C PRO A 300 10.16 -7.90 24.77
N LYS A 301 10.09 -7.67 26.08
CA LYS A 301 10.15 -8.70 27.12
C LYS A 301 9.11 -8.40 28.18
N PHE A 302 8.57 -9.45 28.80
CA PHE A 302 7.73 -9.27 29.98
C PHE A 302 8.54 -8.58 31.08
N PRO A 303 8.03 -7.48 31.68
CA PRO A 303 8.77 -6.78 32.72
C PRO A 303 8.99 -7.71 33.91
N ARG A 304 10.25 -8.03 34.20
CA ARG A 304 10.63 -8.79 35.40
C ARG A 304 10.29 -7.98 36.65
N TYR A 305 9.89 -8.67 37.71
CA TYR A 305 9.77 -8.09 39.05
C TYR A 305 11.16 -7.66 39.50
N VAL A 306 11.49 -6.37 39.44
CA VAL A 306 12.76 -5.85 39.98
C VAL A 306 12.42 -4.98 41.17
N GLY A 307 12.33 -5.60 42.34
CA GLY A 307 12.43 -4.90 43.61
C GLY A 307 13.90 -4.59 43.86
N PHE A 308 14.37 -3.42 43.43
CA PHE A 308 15.68 -2.92 43.89
C PHE A 308 15.49 -2.32 45.28
N LYS A 309 16.37 -2.67 46.22
CA LYS A 309 16.35 -2.17 47.62
C LYS A 309 16.08 -0.65 47.61
N GLY A 310 14.96 -0.24 48.22
CA GLY A 310 14.61 1.17 48.43
C GLY A 310 13.79 1.88 47.33
N LYS A 311 13.41 1.23 46.22
CA LYS A 311 12.47 1.82 45.23
C LYS A 311 11.09 1.17 45.30
N PRO A 312 9.99 1.95 45.28
CA PRO A 312 8.64 1.38 45.28
C PRO A 312 8.41 0.51 44.04
N VAL A 313 7.89 -0.70 44.27
CA VAL A 313 7.56 -1.66 43.21
C VAL A 313 6.44 -1.07 42.36
N VAL A 314 6.75 -0.70 41.12
CA VAL A 314 5.70 -0.32 40.15
C VAL A 314 4.87 -1.56 39.83
N PRO A 315 3.56 -1.58 40.13
CA PRO A 315 2.71 -2.74 39.89
C PRO A 315 2.74 -3.18 38.43
N LEU A 316 2.70 -4.51 38.21
CA LEU A 316 2.80 -5.11 36.88
C LEU A 316 1.77 -4.53 35.89
N TYR A 317 0.53 -4.30 36.33
CA TYR A 317 -0.51 -3.73 35.48
C TYR A 317 -0.13 -2.36 34.91
N ARG A 318 0.52 -1.48 35.70
CA ARG A 318 0.96 -0.15 35.21
C ARG A 318 2.00 -0.25 34.10
N ARG A 319 2.80 -1.33 34.09
CA ARG A 319 3.81 -1.57 33.05
C ARG A 319 3.19 -2.14 31.78
N VAL A 320 2.19 -3.03 31.90
CA VAL A 320 1.56 -3.67 30.75
C VAL A 320 0.34 -2.92 30.20
N ASN A 321 -0.14 -1.89 30.90
CA ASN A 321 -1.30 -1.08 30.47
C ASN A 321 -1.00 -0.37 29.15
N GLY A 322 -1.79 -0.67 28.12
CA GLY A 322 -1.51 -0.24 26.76
C GLY A 322 -0.29 -0.91 26.12
N ALA A 323 0.31 -1.96 26.68
CA ALA A 323 1.51 -2.54 26.09
C ALA A 323 1.18 -3.69 25.11
N ILE A 324 2.02 -3.91 24.10
CA ILE A 324 2.17 -5.23 23.46
C ILE A 324 3.35 -5.92 24.10
N VAL A 325 3.12 -7.04 24.77
CA VAL A 325 4.12 -7.72 25.60
C VAL A 325 4.32 -9.14 25.13
N GLN A 326 5.57 -9.57 25.00
CA GLN A 326 5.88 -11.00 24.80
C GLN A 326 5.49 -11.80 26.05
N SER A 327 4.74 -12.88 25.88
CA SER A 327 4.29 -13.74 26.98
C SER A 327 5.48 -14.39 27.70
N ALA A 328 5.50 -14.34 29.03
CA ALA A 328 6.57 -14.94 29.85
C ALA A 328 6.38 -16.42 30.18
N ARG A 329 5.23 -17.03 29.86
CA ARG A 329 4.88 -18.37 30.35
C ARG A 329 5.29 -19.46 29.35
N GLY A 330 6.34 -20.21 29.69
CA GLY A 330 6.76 -21.47 29.05
C GLY A 330 7.69 -21.31 27.85
N LYS A 331 8.20 -22.44 27.32
CA LYS A 331 9.13 -22.55 26.17
C LYS A 331 8.67 -21.86 24.87
N ASN A 332 7.47 -21.28 24.82
CA ASN A 332 6.88 -20.68 23.62
C ASN A 332 7.15 -19.17 23.54
N VAL A 333 8.31 -18.83 22.95
CA VAL A 333 8.78 -17.45 22.64
C VAL A 333 7.88 -16.72 21.62
N SER A 334 6.87 -17.40 21.06
CA SER A 334 6.08 -16.99 19.88
C SER A 334 4.70 -16.38 20.17
N ARG A 335 4.38 -16.01 21.42
CA ARG A 335 3.08 -15.40 21.76
C ARG A 335 3.23 -14.01 22.35
N TYR A 336 2.45 -13.08 21.82
CA TYR A 336 2.34 -11.72 22.36
C TYR A 336 0.94 -11.48 22.92
N VAL A 337 0.83 -10.57 23.89
CA VAL A 337 -0.44 -10.10 24.43
C VAL A 337 -0.50 -8.59 24.27
N ALA A 338 -1.52 -8.11 23.56
CA ALA A 338 -1.81 -6.70 23.41
C ALA A 338 -2.84 -6.27 24.47
N TYR A 339 -2.50 -5.24 25.23
CA TYR A 339 -3.33 -4.69 26.29
C TYR A 339 -3.96 -3.36 25.84
N GLY A 340 -5.24 -3.16 26.18
CA GLY A 340 -5.87 -1.84 26.12
C GLY A 340 -5.34 -0.91 27.24
N VAL A 341 -5.80 0.33 27.25
CA VAL A 341 -5.45 1.32 28.29
C VAL A 341 -6.65 1.57 29.18
N ILE A 342 -6.52 1.22 30.46
CA ILE A 342 -7.46 1.59 31.52
C ILE A 342 -6.77 2.50 32.54
N ILE A 343 -7.43 3.59 32.91
CA ILE A 343 -6.95 4.56 33.89
C ILE A 343 -7.80 4.41 35.16
N GLU A 344 -7.13 4.16 36.28
CA GLU A 344 -7.74 4.12 37.60
C GLU A 344 -8.30 5.50 37.99
N PRO A 345 -9.43 5.54 38.68
CA PRO A 345 -9.93 6.79 39.23
C PRO A 345 -9.03 7.30 40.37
N ILE A 346 -8.97 8.62 40.55
CA ILE A 346 -8.23 9.26 41.66
C ILE A 346 -8.98 9.10 42.99
N ASP A 347 -10.31 9.00 42.91
CA ASP A 347 -11.25 8.87 44.03
C ASP A 347 -12.29 7.80 43.66
N GLU A 348 -12.74 7.00 44.62
CA GLU A 348 -13.74 5.94 44.47
C GLU A 348 -15.06 6.43 43.85
N GLN A 349 -15.37 7.72 43.96
CA GLN A 349 -16.55 8.31 43.31
C GLN A 349 -16.40 8.50 41.79
N GLN A 350 -15.17 8.45 41.26
CA GLN A 350 -14.91 8.60 39.83
C GLN A 350 -14.93 7.25 39.09
N PRO A 351 -15.38 7.23 37.83
CA PRO A 351 -15.36 6.01 37.02
C PRO A 351 -13.94 5.72 36.52
N PHE A 352 -13.64 4.44 36.32
CA PHE A 352 -12.51 3.99 35.50
C PHE A 352 -12.64 4.55 34.09
N ARG A 353 -11.50 4.85 33.44
CA ARG A 353 -11.47 5.40 32.08
C ARG A 353 -10.71 4.48 31.15
N ILE A 354 -11.40 3.87 30.21
CA ILE A 354 -10.79 3.14 29.10
C ILE A 354 -10.51 4.14 27.98
N THR A 355 -9.25 4.26 27.59
CA THR A 355 -8.79 5.24 26.58
C THR A 355 -8.18 4.60 25.34
N GLU A 356 -8.01 3.27 25.36
CA GLU A 356 -7.57 2.48 24.22
C GLU A 356 -8.06 1.04 24.36
N LEU A 357 -8.46 0.42 23.26
CA LEU A 357 -8.82 -1.00 23.20
C LEU A 357 -7.67 -1.80 22.57
N PRO A 358 -7.53 -3.10 22.88
CA PRO A 358 -6.60 -3.96 22.15
C PRO A 358 -6.84 -3.87 20.63
N PRO A 359 -5.81 -4.04 19.79
CA PRO A 359 -5.96 -4.05 18.34
C PRO A 359 -7.03 -5.06 17.89
N ARG A 360 -7.78 -4.68 16.85
CA ARG A 360 -8.89 -5.48 16.28
C ARG A 360 -10.06 -5.75 17.26
N VAL A 361 -10.15 -5.02 18.36
CA VAL A 361 -11.36 -4.93 19.19
C VAL A 361 -12.08 -3.64 18.79
N TRP A 362 -13.27 -3.79 18.21
CA TRP A 362 -14.04 -2.69 17.65
C TRP A 362 -14.92 -2.03 18.71
N THR A 363 -15.16 -0.74 18.54
CA THR A 363 -15.73 0.06 19.63
C THR A 363 -17.16 -0.35 19.95
N GLU A 364 -18.03 -0.48 18.94
CA GLU A 364 -19.44 -0.76 19.17
C GLU A 364 -19.66 -2.20 19.66
N GLU A 365 -18.98 -3.18 19.06
CA GLU A 365 -18.97 -4.56 19.55
C GLU A 365 -18.51 -4.64 21.02
N TYR A 366 -17.52 -3.81 21.40
CA TYR A 366 -17.06 -3.72 22.78
C TYR A 366 -18.10 -3.08 23.72
N LEU A 367 -18.85 -2.08 23.28
CA LEU A 367 -19.93 -1.49 24.09
C LEU A 367 -21.06 -2.49 24.33
N TRP A 368 -21.43 -3.30 23.32
CA TRP A 368 -22.37 -4.40 23.50
C TRP A 368 -21.87 -5.43 24.51
N TYR A 369 -20.57 -5.73 24.48
CA TYR A 369 -19.97 -6.57 25.51
C TYR A 369 -20.03 -5.93 26.92
N LEU A 370 -19.76 -4.63 27.06
CA LEU A 370 -19.91 -3.96 28.36
C LEU A 370 -21.36 -3.97 28.83
N GLN A 371 -22.33 -3.85 27.91
CA GLN A 371 -23.76 -3.91 28.21
C GLN A 371 -24.16 -5.27 28.80
N SER A 372 -23.57 -6.37 28.33
CA SER A 372 -23.87 -7.70 28.85
C SER A 372 -23.34 -7.93 30.27
N LEU A 373 -22.41 -7.11 30.74
CA LEU A 373 -21.89 -7.11 32.13
C LEU A 373 -22.70 -6.23 33.09
N THR A 374 -23.84 -5.68 32.66
CA THR A 374 -24.74 -4.85 33.47
C THR A 374 -25.99 -5.59 33.92
N ASN A 375 -26.64 -5.11 34.99
CA ASN A 375 -27.93 -5.63 35.48
C ASN A 375 -29.08 -5.54 34.46
N ARG A 376 -28.91 -4.78 33.37
CA ARG A 376 -29.95 -4.59 32.35
C ARG A 376 -30.07 -5.75 31.37
N ASN A 377 -29.14 -6.69 31.42
CA ASN A 377 -29.20 -7.91 30.63
C ASN A 377 -29.75 -9.05 31.52
N PRO A 378 -30.98 -9.54 31.29
CA PRO A 378 -31.58 -10.61 32.09
C PRO A 378 -30.83 -11.94 32.02
N GLU A 379 -29.99 -12.15 30.99
CA GLU A 379 -29.15 -13.34 30.82
C GLU A 379 -27.70 -13.15 31.30
N ALA A 380 -27.41 -12.07 32.05
CA ALA A 380 -26.05 -11.77 32.51
C ALA A 380 -25.54 -12.83 33.51
N LYS A 381 -24.63 -13.71 33.05
CA LYS A 381 -23.96 -14.72 33.88
C LYS A 381 -23.15 -14.12 35.04
N GLU A 382 -22.60 -12.92 34.87
CA GLU A 382 -21.89 -12.17 35.92
C GLU A 382 -22.15 -10.67 35.73
N VAL A 383 -22.71 -10.01 36.74
CA VAL A 383 -22.86 -8.55 36.72
C VAL A 383 -21.69 -7.89 37.45
N LEU A 384 -20.84 -7.20 36.68
CA LEU A 384 -19.66 -6.49 37.16
C LEU A 384 -19.85 -4.96 37.14
N ILE A 385 -20.59 -4.45 36.16
CA ILE A 385 -20.68 -3.02 35.86
C ILE A 385 -22.02 -2.47 36.34
N GLU A 386 -21.98 -1.37 37.11
CA GLU A 386 -23.16 -0.60 37.48
C GLU A 386 -23.64 0.25 36.29
N SER A 387 -22.72 0.99 35.68
CA SER A 387 -23.00 1.79 34.48
C SER A 387 -21.74 2.09 33.67
N PHE A 388 -21.90 2.34 32.38
CA PHE A 388 -20.84 2.88 31.54
C PHE A 388 -21.37 3.99 30.62
N LYS A 389 -20.47 4.88 30.19
CA LYS A 389 -20.78 5.97 29.25
C LYS A 389 -19.66 6.11 28.22
N LYS A 390 -20.00 6.09 26.94
CA LYS A 390 -19.10 6.44 25.84
C LYS A 390 -19.01 7.95 25.71
N LYS A 391 -17.78 8.47 25.57
CA LYS A 391 -17.51 9.85 25.17
C LYS A 391 -17.32 9.88 23.66
N TYR A 392 -18.07 10.74 22.99
CA TYR A 392 -17.96 10.94 21.56
C TYR A 392 -16.85 11.95 21.25
N TYR A 393 -16.06 11.62 20.24
CA TYR A 393 -15.00 12.47 19.69
C TYR A 393 -15.25 12.63 18.20
N TYR A 394 -14.76 13.73 17.62
CA TYR A 394 -14.79 13.95 16.17
C TYR A 394 -13.88 12.98 15.40
N ASP A 395 -12.84 12.45 16.07
CA ASP A 395 -11.96 11.43 15.50
C ASP A 395 -12.36 10.06 16.06
N TRP A 396 -12.91 9.20 15.20
CA TRP A 396 -13.34 7.85 15.54
C TRP A 396 -12.19 6.92 15.99
N ASN A 397 -10.93 7.34 15.81
CA ASN A 397 -9.78 6.62 16.36
C ASN A 397 -9.56 6.88 17.86
N ILE A 398 -10.28 7.84 18.47
CA ILE A 398 -10.16 8.16 19.89
C ILE A 398 -11.19 7.36 20.70
N ILE A 399 -10.69 6.50 21.60
CA ILE A 399 -11.50 5.78 22.57
C ILE A 399 -11.61 6.60 23.86
N GLY A 400 -12.82 6.66 24.42
CA GLY A 400 -13.06 7.20 25.76
C GLY A 400 -14.33 6.61 26.34
N ILE A 401 -14.18 5.62 27.21
CA ILE A 401 -15.30 4.94 27.87
C ILE A 401 -15.10 5.09 29.37
N ARG A 402 -16.15 5.57 30.05
CA ARG A 402 -16.18 5.67 31.52
C ARG A 402 -16.97 4.48 32.07
N VAL A 403 -16.39 3.72 32.99
CA VAL A 403 -17.00 2.52 33.57
C VAL A 403 -17.07 2.67 35.10
N ARG A 404 -18.26 2.48 35.67
CA ARG A 404 -18.46 2.35 37.12
C ARG A 404 -18.72 0.88 37.44
N LEU A 405 -17.88 0.30 38.30
CA LEU A 405 -18.10 -1.05 38.79
C LEU A 405 -19.09 -1.01 39.95
N LYS A 406 -19.77 -2.12 40.20
CA LYS A 406 -20.59 -2.23 41.40
C LYS A 406 -19.73 -2.24 42.66
N LYS A 407 -20.26 -1.67 43.75
CA LYS A 407 -19.58 -1.59 45.05
C LYS A 407 -19.26 -2.96 45.63
N ASP A 408 -20.14 -3.95 45.46
CA ASP A 408 -19.95 -5.34 45.95
C ASP A 408 -18.85 -6.11 45.20
N LYS A 409 -18.40 -5.59 44.05
CA LYS A 409 -17.29 -6.15 43.27
C LYS A 409 -15.96 -5.45 43.52
N MET A 410 -15.91 -4.48 44.44
CA MET A 410 -14.69 -3.82 44.88
C MET A 410 -14.28 -4.32 46.28
N PRO A 411 -12.97 -4.46 46.57
CA PRO A 411 -11.83 -4.19 45.69
C PRO A 411 -11.55 -5.34 44.71
N ILE A 412 -11.27 -5.03 43.45
CA ILE A 412 -10.83 -5.98 42.43
C ILE A 412 -9.41 -5.64 41.98
N SER A 413 -8.56 -6.65 41.78
CA SER A 413 -7.22 -6.41 41.26
C SER A 413 -7.28 -5.89 39.82
N MET A 414 -6.40 -4.96 39.44
CA MET A 414 -6.40 -4.41 38.08
C MET A 414 -6.16 -5.45 36.98
N LEU A 415 -5.34 -6.48 37.26
CA LEU A 415 -5.09 -7.55 36.29
C LEU A 415 -6.36 -8.39 36.06
N GLU A 416 -7.08 -8.71 37.14
CA GLU A 416 -8.36 -9.41 37.04
C GLU A 416 -9.41 -8.54 36.35
N LEU A 417 -9.48 -7.25 36.69
CA LEU A 417 -10.38 -6.31 36.04
C LEU A 417 -10.12 -6.20 34.54
N MET A 418 -8.86 -6.06 34.12
CA MET A 418 -8.51 -6.02 32.68
C MET A 418 -8.92 -7.31 31.96
N LYS A 419 -8.78 -8.46 32.61
CA LYS A 419 -9.24 -9.76 32.08
C LYS A 419 -10.76 -9.81 31.95
N LYS A 420 -11.49 -9.45 33.02
CA LYS A 420 -12.96 -9.43 33.03
C LYS A 420 -13.55 -8.40 32.08
N LEU A 421 -12.86 -7.29 31.83
CA LEU A 421 -13.25 -6.28 30.83
C LEU A 421 -12.75 -6.60 29.43
N LYS A 422 -12.13 -7.76 29.18
CA LYS A 422 -11.55 -8.15 27.88
C LYS A 422 -10.61 -7.09 27.26
N LEU A 423 -9.84 -6.40 28.10
CA LEU A 423 -8.83 -5.43 27.68
C LEU A 423 -7.49 -6.09 27.32
N THR A 424 -7.50 -7.35 26.93
CA THR A 424 -6.33 -8.13 26.53
C THR A 424 -6.65 -8.97 25.30
N ARG A 425 -5.74 -9.00 24.31
CA ARG A 425 -5.85 -9.87 23.14
C ARG A 425 -4.53 -10.59 22.88
N THR A 426 -4.60 -11.91 22.70
CA THR A 426 -3.44 -12.71 22.30
C THR A 426 -3.17 -12.54 20.81
N LEU A 427 -1.91 -12.29 20.46
CA LEU A 427 -1.41 -12.24 19.08
C LEU A 427 -0.55 -13.49 18.84
N LYS A 428 -0.96 -14.30 17.87
CA LYS A 428 -0.23 -15.50 17.43
C LYS A 428 0.88 -15.09 16.46
N THR A 429 2.10 -15.59 16.65
CA THR A 429 3.24 -15.35 15.74
C THR A 429 3.97 -16.65 15.37
N ASP A 430 3.35 -17.79 15.66
CA ASP A 430 3.89 -19.16 15.47
C ASP A 430 3.42 -19.85 14.18
N HIS A 431 2.27 -19.47 13.63
CA HIS A 431 1.69 -20.11 12.43
C HIS A 431 1.37 -19.05 11.38
N MET A 432 2.41 -18.57 10.68
CA MET A 432 2.23 -17.58 9.62
C MET A 432 2.16 -18.28 8.28
N VAL A 433 0.95 -18.43 7.72
CA VAL A 433 0.74 -19.10 6.42
C VAL A 433 0.82 -18.04 5.31
N LEU A 434 1.64 -18.31 4.29
CA LEU A 434 1.75 -17.50 3.07
C LEU A 434 2.03 -18.41 1.87
N TYR A 435 1.71 -17.96 0.67
CA TYR A 435 2.17 -18.62 -0.56
C TYR A 435 3.66 -18.34 -0.78
N ASN A 436 4.45 -19.40 -0.84
CA ASN A 436 5.86 -19.32 -1.17
C ASN A 436 6.08 -19.00 -2.65
N ALA A 437 7.33 -18.75 -3.04
CA ALA A 437 7.65 -18.39 -4.42
C ALA A 437 7.38 -19.50 -5.47
N LYS A 438 7.25 -20.76 -5.03
CA LYS A 438 6.90 -21.89 -5.92
C LYS A 438 5.38 -21.97 -6.16
N GLY A 439 4.59 -21.20 -5.43
CA GLY A 439 3.13 -21.19 -5.54
C GLY A 439 2.44 -22.21 -4.64
N GLY A 440 3.13 -22.76 -3.63
CA GLY A 440 2.54 -23.61 -2.59
C GLY A 440 2.35 -22.85 -1.28
N ALA A 441 1.29 -23.18 -0.53
CA ALA A 441 1.08 -22.63 0.80
C ALA A 441 2.15 -23.17 1.76
N GLN A 442 2.77 -22.29 2.54
CA GLN A 442 3.84 -22.63 3.46
C GLN A 442 3.64 -21.92 4.80
N THR A 443 3.86 -22.66 5.89
CA THR A 443 3.87 -22.10 7.25
C THR A 443 5.27 -21.64 7.63
N TYR A 444 5.37 -20.39 8.07
CA TYR A 444 6.60 -19.77 8.54
C TYR A 444 6.59 -19.68 10.06
N LYS A 445 7.64 -20.24 10.71
CA LYS A 445 7.77 -20.31 12.18
C LYS A 445 8.02 -18.93 12.81
N ASN A 446 8.66 -18.01 12.08
CA ASN A 446 9.01 -16.68 12.57
C ASN A 446 9.24 -15.68 11.43
N THR A 447 9.34 -14.39 11.78
CA THR A 447 9.51 -13.31 10.79
C THR A 447 10.84 -13.37 10.05
N LYS A 448 11.88 -13.98 10.64
CA LYS A 448 13.20 -14.11 9.99
C LYS A 448 13.12 -15.02 8.76
N GLN A 449 12.30 -16.09 8.80
CA GLN A 449 12.12 -16.98 7.64
C GLN A 449 11.49 -16.23 6.46
N ILE A 450 10.40 -15.50 6.69
CA ILE A 450 9.75 -14.65 5.68
C ILE A 450 10.74 -13.62 5.11
N MET A 451 11.49 -12.94 5.99
CA MET A 451 12.51 -11.97 5.58
C MET A 451 13.61 -12.59 4.72
N ARG A 452 14.05 -13.82 5.03
CA ARG A 452 15.11 -14.52 4.31
C ARG A 452 14.67 -14.88 2.89
N GLU A 453 13.48 -15.45 2.73
CA GLU A 453 12.94 -15.79 1.41
C GLU A 453 12.72 -14.52 0.57
N PHE A 454 12.03 -13.52 1.12
CA PHE A 454 11.81 -12.25 0.44
C PHE A 454 13.14 -11.58 0.02
N PHE A 455 14.14 -11.55 0.90
CA PHE A 455 15.42 -10.91 0.62
C PHE A 455 16.15 -11.55 -0.56
N LYS A 456 16.14 -12.88 -0.65
CA LYS A 456 16.75 -13.62 -1.77
C LYS A 456 16.12 -13.22 -3.10
N PHE A 457 14.79 -13.20 -3.16
CA PHE A 457 14.05 -12.79 -4.36
C PHE A 457 14.27 -11.33 -4.70
N ARG A 458 14.16 -10.43 -3.72
CA ARG A 458 14.31 -9.00 -3.98
C ARG A 458 15.72 -8.64 -4.47
N MET A 459 16.77 -9.29 -3.94
CA MET A 459 18.14 -9.12 -4.47
C MET A 459 18.27 -9.52 -5.93
N LEU A 460 17.67 -10.66 -6.31
CA LEU A 460 17.66 -11.13 -7.70
C LEU A 460 16.96 -10.11 -8.62
N TYR A 461 15.83 -9.55 -8.17
CA TYR A 461 15.12 -8.53 -8.94
C TYR A 461 15.88 -7.21 -9.05
N TYR A 462 16.66 -6.81 -8.04
CA TYR A 462 17.55 -5.65 -8.19
C TYR A 462 18.66 -5.88 -9.22
N LYS A 463 19.17 -7.12 -9.34
CA LYS A 463 20.09 -7.48 -10.42
C LYS A 463 19.40 -7.36 -11.78
N LYS A 464 18.23 -8.01 -11.95
CA LYS A 464 17.42 -7.91 -13.17
C LYS A 464 17.09 -6.46 -13.54
N ARG A 465 16.73 -5.62 -12.56
CA ARG A 465 16.44 -4.21 -12.77
C ARG A 465 17.66 -3.46 -13.28
N LYS A 466 18.82 -3.65 -12.65
CA LYS A 466 20.07 -3.02 -13.11
C LYS A 466 20.36 -3.43 -14.55
N ASP A 467 20.31 -4.72 -14.84
CA ASP A 467 20.62 -5.27 -16.16
C ASP A 467 19.65 -4.72 -17.23
N HIS A 468 18.35 -4.73 -16.95
CA HIS A 468 17.32 -4.15 -17.82
C HIS A 468 17.51 -2.65 -18.05
N MET A 469 17.80 -1.88 -16.99
CA MET A 469 18.05 -0.43 -17.10
C MET A 469 19.29 -0.13 -17.93
N MET A 470 20.36 -0.92 -17.76
CA MET A 470 21.59 -0.81 -18.55
C MET A 470 21.35 -1.15 -20.02
N GLU A 471 20.63 -2.23 -20.30
CA GLU A 471 20.27 -2.64 -21.66
C GLU A 471 19.40 -1.59 -22.35
N THR A 472 18.40 -1.06 -21.65
CA THR A 472 17.54 0.02 -22.15
C THR A 472 18.36 1.27 -22.50
N LEU A 473 19.22 1.73 -21.59
CA LEU A 473 20.08 2.89 -21.84
C LEU A 473 21.07 2.63 -22.98
N SER A 474 21.63 1.42 -23.08
CA SER A 474 22.52 1.04 -24.18
C SER A 474 21.80 1.11 -25.53
N ARG A 475 20.59 0.56 -25.61
CA ARG A 475 19.76 0.64 -26.83
C ARG A 475 19.42 2.08 -27.19
N GLN A 476 19.03 2.90 -26.21
CA GLN A 476 18.74 4.32 -26.43
C GLN A 476 19.95 5.08 -26.98
N LEU A 477 21.15 4.79 -26.48
CA LEU A 477 22.38 5.42 -26.96
C LEU A 477 22.70 5.04 -28.42
N VAL A 478 22.51 3.78 -28.80
CA VAL A 478 22.68 3.33 -30.20
C VAL A 478 21.69 4.04 -31.12
N LEU A 479 20.41 4.12 -30.72
CA LEU A 479 19.39 4.79 -31.54
C LEU A 479 19.63 6.31 -31.65
N LEU A 480 20.12 6.96 -30.58
CA LEU A 480 20.52 8.37 -30.64
C LEU A 480 21.71 8.59 -31.58
N GLU A 481 22.63 7.63 -31.67
CA GLU A 481 23.74 7.67 -32.61
C GLU A 481 23.29 7.46 -34.06
N GLU A 482 22.35 6.54 -34.31
CA GLU A 482 21.69 6.37 -35.61
C GLU A 482 20.97 7.67 -36.05
N LEU A 483 20.27 8.35 -35.12
CA LEU A 483 19.61 9.63 -35.39
C LEU A 483 20.59 10.75 -35.76
N LEU A 484 21.66 10.92 -34.98
CA LEU A 484 22.68 11.93 -35.25
C LEU A 484 23.36 11.68 -36.60
N LEU A 485 23.62 10.42 -36.95
CA LEU A 485 24.18 10.04 -38.24
C LEU A 485 23.21 10.33 -39.39
N GLY A 486 21.91 10.07 -39.19
CA GLY A 486 20.86 10.38 -40.15
C GLY A 486 20.75 11.89 -40.43
N LEU A 487 20.77 12.71 -39.39
CA LEU A 487 20.71 14.18 -39.51
C LEU A 487 21.96 14.76 -40.15
N SER A 488 23.15 14.35 -39.70
CA SER A 488 24.43 14.85 -40.23
C SER A 488 24.61 14.54 -41.71
N ASN A 489 24.11 13.39 -42.16
CA ASN A 489 24.20 12.96 -43.56
C ASN A 489 22.94 13.29 -44.39
N LYS A 490 21.97 14.04 -43.84
CA LYS A 490 20.69 14.37 -44.50
C LYS A 490 19.97 13.12 -45.06
N LYS A 491 19.95 12.02 -44.31
CA LYS A 491 19.32 10.73 -44.68
C LYS A 491 17.99 10.53 -43.94
N PRO A 492 16.85 10.97 -44.51
CA PRO A 492 15.55 10.97 -43.83
C PRO A 492 15.08 9.56 -43.42
N GLN A 493 15.37 8.53 -44.21
CA GLN A 493 14.96 7.16 -43.90
C GLN A 493 15.58 6.64 -42.59
N LEU A 494 16.87 6.94 -42.34
CA LEU A 494 17.54 6.55 -41.10
C LEU A 494 16.94 7.26 -39.88
N ILE A 495 16.51 8.51 -40.05
CA ILE A 495 15.86 9.29 -38.99
C ILE A 495 14.52 8.65 -38.63
N ILE A 496 13.70 8.36 -39.64
CA ILE A 496 12.39 7.71 -39.46
C ILE A 496 12.55 6.35 -38.78
N ASP A 497 13.46 5.51 -39.27
CA ASP A 497 13.66 4.17 -38.72
C ASP A 497 14.11 4.21 -37.25
N ALA A 498 15.03 5.11 -36.89
CA ALA A 498 15.49 5.25 -35.52
C ALA A 498 14.42 5.86 -34.59
N LEU A 499 13.62 6.82 -35.09
CA LEU A 499 12.49 7.39 -34.35
C LEU A 499 11.41 6.34 -34.07
N VAL A 500 11.03 5.55 -35.07
CA VAL A 500 10.05 4.47 -34.91
C VAL A 500 10.52 3.48 -33.86
N LYS A 501 11.81 3.11 -33.86
CA LYS A 501 12.38 2.22 -32.83
C LYS A 501 12.36 2.84 -31.43
N LEU A 502 12.68 4.14 -31.29
CA LEU A 502 12.64 4.84 -29.99
C LEU A 502 11.22 4.97 -29.45
N LEU A 503 10.26 5.32 -30.32
CA LEU A 503 8.85 5.45 -29.93
C LEU A 503 8.29 4.11 -29.46
N LYS A 504 8.59 3.03 -30.16
CA LYS A 504 8.25 1.66 -29.73
C LYS A 504 8.85 1.31 -28.35
N GLN A 505 10.07 1.74 -28.05
CA GLN A 505 10.70 1.52 -26.74
C GLN A 505 10.00 2.27 -25.60
N GLU A 506 9.42 3.43 -25.89
CA GLU A 506 8.64 4.21 -24.92
C GLU A 506 7.16 3.79 -24.88
N GLY A 507 6.78 2.73 -25.63
CA GLY A 507 5.41 2.20 -25.67
C GLY A 507 4.44 3.01 -26.53
N ILE A 508 4.95 3.81 -27.47
CA ILE A 508 4.15 4.61 -28.40
C ILE A 508 4.12 3.89 -29.76
N GLU A 509 2.97 3.37 -30.17
CA GLU A 509 2.79 2.78 -31.50
C GLU A 509 2.53 3.87 -32.55
N PRO A 510 3.30 3.92 -33.65
CA PRO A 510 3.03 4.84 -34.75
C PRO A 510 1.79 4.38 -35.54
N VAL A 511 0.81 5.28 -35.70
CA VAL A 511 -0.40 5.02 -36.49
C VAL A 511 -0.11 5.27 -37.98
N PRO A 512 -0.43 4.33 -38.90
CA PRO A 512 -0.34 4.60 -40.34
C PRO A 512 -1.37 5.66 -40.74
N ARG A 513 -0.93 6.73 -41.43
CA ARG A 513 -1.87 7.59 -42.16
C ARG A 513 -2.37 6.83 -43.38
N GLU A 514 -3.68 6.59 -43.46
CA GLU A 514 -4.33 6.28 -44.74
C GLU A 514 -4.27 7.53 -45.63
N SER A 515 -3.22 7.67 -46.42
CA SER A 515 -3.15 8.74 -47.43
C SER A 515 -3.95 8.33 -48.66
N LYS A 516 -5.10 8.97 -48.89
CA LYS A 516 -5.56 9.20 -50.27
C LYS A 516 -4.56 10.17 -50.91
N SER A 517 -3.94 9.71 -51.99
CA SER A 517 -3.13 10.42 -52.98
C SER A 517 -3.08 11.95 -52.87
N ALA A 518 -1.89 12.48 -52.56
CA ALA A 518 -1.44 13.77 -53.09
C ALA A 518 0.09 13.74 -53.16
N GLU A 519 0.65 13.98 -54.34
CA GLU A 519 2.08 14.15 -54.56
C GLU A 519 2.64 15.26 -53.67
N PRO A 520 3.88 15.14 -53.15
CA PRO A 520 4.49 16.18 -52.33
C PRO A 520 4.88 17.36 -53.22
N GLN A 521 4.13 18.46 -53.15
CA GLN A 521 4.61 19.75 -53.64
C GLN A 521 5.59 20.32 -52.61
N PHE A 522 6.88 20.23 -52.92
CA PHE A 522 7.93 20.97 -52.22
C PHE A 522 7.73 22.47 -52.50
N ALA A 523 7.09 23.19 -51.58
CA ALA A 523 7.12 24.65 -51.57
C ALA A 523 8.55 25.10 -51.19
N ALA A 524 9.17 25.90 -52.04
CA ALA A 524 10.49 26.47 -51.83
C ALA A 524 10.45 27.44 -50.62
N VAL A 525 10.84 26.94 -49.45
CA VAL A 525 11.16 27.74 -48.26
C VAL A 525 12.65 28.05 -48.31
N SER A 526 12.99 29.31 -48.01
CA SER A 526 14.34 29.88 -48.03
C SER A 526 15.40 28.99 -47.38
N SER A 527 16.45 28.69 -48.13
CA SER A 527 17.52 27.76 -47.80
C SER A 527 18.40 28.16 -46.61
N GLU A 528 18.33 29.41 -46.13
CA GLU A 528 19.16 29.92 -45.03
C GLU A 528 18.58 29.64 -43.64
N GLU A 529 17.25 29.45 -43.52
CA GLU A 529 16.61 29.16 -42.22
C GLU A 529 16.79 27.68 -41.81
N GLN A 530 16.78 26.74 -42.76
CA GLN A 530 16.88 25.29 -42.51
C GLN A 530 18.25 24.81 -42.01
N GLU A 531 19.35 25.46 -42.36
CA GLU A 531 20.69 25.06 -41.87
C GLU A 531 20.90 25.44 -40.39
N SER A 532 20.29 26.55 -39.95
CA SER A 532 20.37 27.00 -38.57
C SER A 532 19.58 26.11 -37.62
N ASP A 533 18.37 25.69 -38.01
CA ASP A 533 17.53 24.78 -37.22
C ASP A 533 18.14 23.38 -37.13
N HIS A 534 18.64 22.82 -38.24
CA HIS A 534 19.32 21.52 -38.22
C HIS A 534 20.56 21.50 -37.30
N ALA A 535 21.35 22.58 -37.28
CA ALA A 535 22.50 22.68 -36.39
C ALA A 535 22.08 22.74 -34.91
N ILE A 536 21.02 23.48 -34.58
CA ILE A 536 20.44 23.55 -33.24
C ILE A 536 19.97 22.16 -32.77
N ASP A 537 19.41 21.37 -33.67
CA ASP A 537 18.82 20.08 -33.34
C ASP A 537 19.83 18.97 -33.15
N VAL A 538 20.90 18.99 -33.94
CA VAL A 538 22.08 18.16 -33.71
C VAL A 538 22.66 18.47 -32.32
N LEU A 539 22.84 19.74 -31.96
CA LEU A 539 23.34 20.13 -30.64
C LEU A 539 22.43 19.67 -29.48
N LYS A 540 21.11 19.76 -29.64
CA LYS A 540 20.15 19.23 -28.64
C LYS A 540 20.28 17.72 -28.48
N LEU A 541 20.36 16.97 -29.58
CA LEU A 541 20.47 15.51 -29.56
C LEU A 541 21.83 15.04 -29.01
N GLU A 542 22.91 15.75 -29.31
CA GLU A 542 24.23 15.53 -28.71
C GLU A 542 24.18 15.73 -27.19
N ALA A 543 23.52 16.78 -26.72
CA ALA A 543 23.33 17.02 -25.28
C ALA A 543 22.51 15.90 -24.61
N ILE A 544 21.46 15.38 -25.29
CA ILE A 544 20.67 14.24 -24.79
C ILE A 544 21.52 12.97 -24.76
N LYS A 545 22.29 12.67 -25.82
CA LYS A 545 23.20 11.52 -25.88
C LYS A 545 24.25 11.60 -24.78
N GLN A 546 24.84 12.78 -24.56
CA GLN A 546 25.80 13.00 -23.49
C GLN A 546 25.16 12.73 -22.11
N ALA A 547 23.99 13.30 -21.83
CA ALA A 547 23.28 13.08 -20.56
C ALA A 547 22.94 11.60 -20.33
N LYS A 548 22.49 10.89 -21.38
CA LYS A 548 22.21 9.44 -21.32
C LYS A 548 23.50 8.61 -21.14
N SER A 549 24.60 9.01 -21.75
CA SER A 549 25.91 8.38 -21.60
C SER A 549 26.44 8.54 -20.18
N GLU A 550 26.26 9.71 -19.58
CA GLU A 550 26.57 9.97 -18.17
C GLU A 550 25.68 9.15 -17.22
N GLU A 551 24.38 9.04 -17.50
CA GLU A 551 23.45 8.17 -16.76
C GLU A 551 23.90 6.71 -16.81
N PHE A 552 24.28 6.20 -17.99
CA PHE A 552 24.81 4.85 -18.17
C PHE A 552 26.12 4.64 -17.40
N LYS A 553 27.06 5.59 -17.49
CA LYS A 553 28.34 5.55 -16.74
C LYS A 553 28.13 5.61 -15.23
N SER A 554 27.11 6.33 -14.76
CA SER A 554 26.75 6.36 -13.34
C SER A 554 26.16 5.02 -12.91
N LEU A 555 25.18 4.49 -13.65
CA LEU A 555 24.48 3.25 -13.34
C LEU A 555 25.40 2.03 -13.38
N SER A 556 26.35 1.99 -14.31
CA SER A 556 27.31 0.88 -14.42
C SER A 556 28.13 0.69 -13.14
N LYS A 557 28.50 1.80 -12.49
CA LYS A 557 29.25 1.84 -11.22
C LYS A 557 28.40 1.45 -10.01
N GLU A 558 27.07 1.47 -10.11
CA GLU A 558 26.21 1.14 -8.99
C GLU A 558 26.07 -0.37 -8.79
N SER A 559 26.06 -0.83 -7.55
CA SER A 559 25.70 -2.22 -7.24
C SER A 559 24.18 -2.36 -7.04
N PRO A 560 23.60 -3.56 -7.28
CA PRO A 560 22.20 -3.85 -6.92
C PRO A 560 21.87 -3.51 -5.46
N LYS A 561 22.82 -3.74 -4.55
CA LYS A 561 22.74 -3.34 -3.15
C LYS A 561 22.63 -1.81 -2.97
N SER A 562 23.42 -1.02 -3.72
CA SER A 562 23.35 0.45 -3.69
C SER A 562 21.98 0.96 -4.16
N LEU A 563 21.44 0.38 -5.25
CA LEU A 563 20.10 0.71 -5.75
C LEU A 563 19.03 0.45 -4.69
N TRP A 564 19.10 -0.70 -4.01
CA TRP A 564 18.16 -1.01 -2.94
C TRP A 564 18.30 -0.05 -1.76
N MET A 565 19.52 0.31 -1.35
CA MET A 565 19.74 1.29 -0.29
C MET A 565 19.11 2.65 -0.60
N LYS A 566 19.20 3.12 -1.84
CA LYS A 566 18.57 4.38 -2.28
C LYS A 566 17.05 4.32 -2.19
N ASP A 567 16.44 3.23 -2.67
CA ASP A 567 14.99 3.04 -2.60
C ASP A 567 14.49 2.96 -1.14
N LEU A 568 15.25 2.32 -0.25
CA LEU A 568 14.93 2.26 1.19
C LEU A 568 14.95 3.66 1.84
N VAL A 569 15.91 4.51 1.46
CA VAL A 569 15.98 5.91 1.94
C VAL A 569 14.79 6.72 1.43
N GLU A 570 14.41 6.56 0.16
CA GLU A 570 13.23 7.24 -0.40
C GLU A 570 11.94 6.79 0.29
N LEU A 571 11.81 5.49 0.57
CA LEU A 571 10.68 4.93 1.29
C LEU A 571 10.59 5.46 2.74
N GLU A 572 11.70 5.51 3.47
CA GLU A 572 11.72 6.10 4.83
C GLU A 572 11.32 7.57 4.83
N LYS A 573 11.84 8.36 3.88
CA LYS A 573 11.45 9.76 3.74
C LYS A 573 9.94 9.91 3.54
N LYS A 574 9.32 9.03 2.75
CA LYS A 574 7.86 9.02 2.58
C LYS A 574 7.11 8.56 3.83
N LEU A 575 7.65 7.63 4.61
CA LEU A 575 7.09 7.28 5.91
C LEU A 575 7.12 8.50 6.86
N ASP A 576 8.20 9.27 6.87
CA ASP A 576 8.31 10.50 7.67
C ASP A 576 7.27 11.56 7.26
N GLU A 577 7.07 11.74 5.94
CA GLU A 577 6.04 12.64 5.41
C GLU A 577 4.64 12.23 5.88
N LEU A 578 4.32 10.93 5.83
CA LEU A 578 3.03 10.39 6.28
C LEU A 578 2.82 10.58 7.79
N ASP A 579 3.85 10.32 8.59
CA ASP A 579 3.80 10.51 10.04
C ASP A 579 3.64 12.00 10.39
N GLY A 580 4.34 12.89 9.66
CA GLY A 580 4.25 14.34 9.82
C GLY A 580 2.88 14.93 9.41
N MET A 581 2.29 14.46 8.32
CA MET A 581 0.93 14.85 7.91
C MET A 581 -0.11 14.46 8.96
N GLY A 582 0.03 13.28 9.58
CA GLY A 582 -0.83 12.82 10.67
C GLY A 582 -0.79 13.75 11.89
N GLN A 583 0.40 14.23 12.27
CA GLN A 583 0.56 15.18 13.37
C GLN A 583 -0.06 16.55 13.06
N LYS A 584 0.09 17.05 11.83
CA LYS A 584 -0.51 18.32 11.40
C LYS A 584 -2.05 18.25 11.40
N LYS A 585 -2.64 17.18 10.84
CA LYS A 585 -4.11 16.98 10.88
C LYS A 585 -4.65 16.95 12.31
N ARG A 586 -3.98 16.23 13.23
CA ARG A 586 -4.36 16.19 14.66
C ARG A 586 -4.30 17.57 15.33
N LYS A 587 -3.26 18.36 15.05
CA LYS A 587 -3.12 19.73 15.56
C LYS A 587 -4.22 20.65 15.01
N CYS A 588 -4.51 20.61 13.71
CA CYS A 588 -5.57 21.42 13.10
C CYS A 588 -6.97 21.08 13.66
N VAL A 589 -7.29 19.79 13.83
CA VAL A 589 -8.56 19.37 14.44
C VAL A 589 -8.64 19.87 15.89
N SER A 590 -7.57 19.75 16.67
CA SER A 590 -7.55 20.26 18.06
C SER A 590 -7.75 21.78 18.14
N ALA A 591 -7.19 22.54 17.20
CA ALA A 591 -7.34 24.00 17.14
C ALA A 591 -8.75 24.43 16.73
N ASN A 592 -9.38 23.70 15.79
CA ASN A 592 -10.75 23.97 15.36
C ASN A 592 -11.78 23.61 16.44
N VAL A 593 -11.57 22.50 17.17
CA VAL A 593 -12.39 22.14 18.33
C VAL A 593 -12.24 23.19 19.44
N ALA A 594 -11.02 23.67 19.72
CA ALA A 594 -10.80 24.73 20.70
C ALA A 594 -11.49 26.05 20.31
N ARG A 595 -11.54 26.40 19.01
CA ARG A 595 -12.29 27.57 18.50
C ARG A 595 -13.81 27.39 18.63
N ALA A 596 -14.33 26.21 18.31
CA ALA A 596 -15.76 25.89 18.45
C ALA A 596 -16.22 25.92 19.93
N PHE A 597 -15.37 25.48 20.86
CA PHE A 597 -15.64 25.61 22.30
C PHE A 597 -15.60 27.07 22.79
N LYS A 598 -14.70 27.90 22.26
CA LYS A 598 -14.69 29.35 22.58
C LYS A 598 -15.91 30.08 22.03
N GLN A 599 -16.40 29.72 20.85
CA GLN A 599 -17.64 30.29 20.29
C GLN A 599 -18.88 29.87 21.08
N LYS A 600 -18.94 28.64 21.60
CA LYS A 600 -20.04 28.22 22.50
C LYS A 600 -20.02 28.91 23.86
N ASN A 601 -18.85 29.19 24.43
CA ASN A 601 -18.75 29.93 25.69
C ASN A 601 -19.06 31.43 25.53
N ASN A 602 -18.79 32.02 24.37
CA ASN A 602 -19.19 33.41 24.08
C ASN A 602 -20.70 33.55 23.84
N ASN A 603 -21.40 32.48 23.48
CA ASN A 603 -22.87 32.48 23.32
C ASN A 603 -23.65 32.19 24.61
N SER A 604 -22.98 32.01 25.76
CA SER A 604 -23.63 31.87 27.09
C SER A 604 -23.40 33.08 28.02
N LEU A 605 -22.92 34.20 27.50
CA LEU A 605 -22.72 35.45 28.22
C LEU A 605 -23.37 36.62 27.47
N MET A 606 -24.69 36.56 27.27
CA MET A 606 -25.51 37.73 26.98
C MET A 606 -26.90 37.57 27.60
N VAL A 607 -26.97 37.71 28.92
CA VAL A 607 -28.14 38.27 29.60
C VAL A 607 -27.59 39.19 30.68
N ILE A 608 -27.85 40.49 30.51
CA ILE A 608 -27.92 41.61 31.47
C ILE A 608 -27.39 42.87 30.76
N GLY A 609 -28.27 43.84 30.52
CA GLY A 609 -27.89 45.22 30.16
C GLY A 609 -28.95 46.02 29.41
N ASN A 610 -29.73 46.81 30.14
CA ASN A 610 -30.59 47.90 29.64
C ASN A 610 -29.76 48.98 28.88
N PRO A 611 -30.34 49.79 27.97
CA PRO A 611 -29.63 50.52 26.93
C PRO A 611 -29.26 51.94 27.33
N ARG A 612 -28.10 52.45 26.88
CA ARG A 612 -27.86 53.87 26.54
C ARG A 612 -26.43 54.11 26.00
N ALA A 613 -26.38 54.98 24.97
CA ALA A 613 -25.24 55.72 24.39
C ALA A 613 -24.19 54.90 23.58
N ARG A 614 -24.14 54.94 22.23
CA ARG A 614 -23.86 55.99 21.20
C ARG A 614 -22.39 56.01 20.71
N CYS A 615 -22.27 56.13 19.38
CA CYS A 615 -21.13 56.52 18.49
C CYS A 615 -20.24 55.37 17.97
N SER A 616 -20.37 54.95 16.70
CA SER A 616 -19.87 55.52 15.41
C SER A 616 -18.34 55.44 15.29
N CYS A 617 -17.73 54.65 14.41
CA CYS A 617 -17.58 54.84 12.95
C CYS A 617 -17.48 53.48 12.22
N HIS A 618 -18.30 53.18 11.21
CA HIS A 618 -18.09 53.37 9.77
C HIS A 618 -16.97 52.54 9.10
N GLN A 619 -17.44 51.65 8.20
CA GLN A 619 -16.88 51.30 6.88
C GLN A 619 -15.59 50.45 6.80
N ASN A 620 -15.77 49.14 6.55
CA ASN A 620 -15.33 48.48 5.32
C ASN A 620 -15.58 46.96 5.39
N GLN A 621 -16.79 46.55 4.98
CA GLN A 621 -17.01 45.20 4.46
C GLN A 621 -17.05 45.32 2.94
N THR A 622 -16.10 44.68 2.28
CA THR A 622 -16.26 43.86 1.06
C THR A 622 -14.87 43.56 0.49
N GLN A 623 -14.72 42.39 -0.13
CA GLN A 623 -13.50 41.83 -0.73
C GLN A 623 -12.50 41.14 0.21
N LYS A 624 -12.76 39.85 0.47
CA LYS A 624 -11.83 38.74 0.14
C LYS A 624 -12.39 37.41 0.66
N VAL A 625 -13.40 36.89 -0.05
CA VAL A 625 -13.74 35.46 -0.03
C VAL A 625 -13.66 34.99 -1.47
N ARG A 626 -12.46 34.57 -1.87
CA ARG A 626 -12.14 33.69 -3.01
C ARG A 626 -10.62 33.62 -3.12
N ARG A 627 -10.05 32.55 -2.58
CA ARG A 627 -8.76 31.91 -2.89
C ARG A 627 -8.23 31.22 -1.64
N CYS A 628 -8.70 29.99 -1.44
CA CYS A 628 -7.95 28.92 -0.77
C CYS A 628 -8.69 27.59 -1.03
N CYS A 629 -8.79 27.23 -2.31
CA CYS A 629 -8.91 25.86 -2.79
C CYS A 629 -8.13 25.83 -4.11
N SER A 630 -6.87 25.43 -4.00
CA SER A 630 -6.03 24.84 -5.05
C SER A 630 -4.90 24.10 -4.34
#